data_AF-A0A6M1R4M1-F1
#
_entry.id   AF-A0A6M1R4M1-F1
#
_cell.length_a   1.000
_cell.length_b   1.000
_cell.length_c   1.000
_cell.angle_alpha   90.00
_cell.angle_beta   90.00
_cell.angle_gamma   90.00
#
_symmetry.space_group_name_H-M   'P 1'
#
loop_
_entity.id
_entity.type
_entity.pdbx_description
1 polymer ?
#
loop_
_entity_poly.entity_id
_entity_poly.type
_entity_poly.pdbx_seq_one_letter_code
_entity_poly.pdbx_strand_id
1 'polypeptide(L)'
;MNVTRWGIGALAVGLAFALVGCGDDSEPKKPEASATEETYPVYAATMDPATAAMTFVPADATTLAVTDYDEVKSLFGLDDVTSRSKPTDQSDLWSRADKEAAQVSGGLLRGVDQRLRDDYAWGAADVIWEARFTGGGKEGFVIKVADRVKPGQAIKAGVGPLKGAKFDPKTHLITKNTATPDAENWASQESLIAVAGGPATSTYVVKGCAEGGPEEKTRLAPVEAYSVEFGGGLATLRLGEDRDDLFYRLKLGDQAAAYKKVFTNGVADPSTGRIGFRVTNPVTAATLVTSEPVPFAVCD
;
A
#
# COMPACT_ATOMS: atom_id res chain seq x y z
N MET A 1 -19.00 52.34 53.68
CA MET A 1 -19.88 53.47 53.35
C MET A 1 -19.06 54.50 52.59
N ASN A 2 -19.63 54.96 51.47
CA ASN A 2 -19.14 55.98 50.51
C ASN A 2 -18.40 57.16 51.19
N VAL A 3 -17.48 57.89 50.55
CA VAL A 3 -17.79 58.86 49.48
C VAL A 3 -16.51 59.31 48.74
N THR A 4 -16.67 59.42 47.42
CA THR A 4 -15.84 60.01 46.36
C THR A 4 -15.76 61.55 46.42
N ARG A 5 -14.62 62.15 46.04
CA ARG A 5 -14.48 63.50 45.39
C ARG A 5 -12.99 63.77 45.09
N TRP A 6 -12.54 63.78 43.83
CA TRP A 6 -12.46 64.91 42.88
C TRP A 6 -11.50 66.05 43.32
N GLY A 7 -10.53 66.38 42.46
CA GLY A 7 -9.83 67.67 42.51
C GLY A 7 -8.46 67.72 41.85
N ILE A 8 -8.41 68.26 40.63
CA ILE A 8 -7.23 68.52 39.78
C ILE A 8 -6.38 69.66 40.35
N GLY A 9 -5.04 69.57 40.20
CA GLY A 9 -4.12 70.68 40.42
C GLY A 9 -2.74 70.42 39.83
N ALA A 10 -2.49 70.92 38.62
CA ALA A 10 -1.21 70.89 37.93
C ALA A 10 -0.30 72.04 38.40
N LEU A 11 1.01 71.79 38.54
CA LEU A 11 2.05 72.78 38.23
C LEU A 11 3.42 72.11 38.07
N ALA A 12 4.07 72.47 36.98
CA ALA A 12 5.26 71.85 36.41
C ALA A 12 6.56 72.51 36.87
N VAL A 13 7.61 71.71 37.09
CA VAL A 13 9.04 72.03 36.92
C VAL A 13 9.69 70.68 36.60
N GLY A 14 10.20 70.39 35.41
CA GLY A 14 11.27 71.11 34.74
C GLY A 14 12.59 70.37 35.00
N LEU A 15 12.83 69.24 34.31
CA LEU A 15 14.16 68.65 34.22
C LEU A 15 14.33 67.94 32.87
N ALA A 16 15.03 68.64 31.98
CA ALA A 16 15.57 68.10 30.76
C ALA A 16 16.77 67.19 31.11
N PHE A 17 16.67 65.92 30.76
CA PHE A 17 17.84 65.08 30.51
C PHE A 17 17.73 64.52 29.10
N ALA A 18 18.64 64.98 28.24
CA ALA A 18 18.89 64.42 26.95
C ALA A 18 19.40 62.98 27.12
N LEU A 19 18.59 62.00 26.72
CA LEU A 19 19.06 60.67 26.38
C LEU A 19 18.99 60.57 24.86
N VAL A 20 20.13 60.84 24.22
CA VAL A 20 20.42 60.44 22.85
C VAL A 20 20.55 58.92 22.87
N GLY A 21 19.43 58.22 22.75
CA GLY A 21 19.40 56.79 22.49
C GLY A 21 19.32 56.59 20.98
N CYS A 22 20.43 56.19 20.37
CA CYS A 22 20.48 55.74 18.99
C CYS A 22 19.48 54.59 18.81
N GLY A 23 18.38 54.87 18.09
CA GLY A 23 17.53 53.82 17.55
C GLY A 23 18.32 53.09 16.48
N ASP A 24 18.80 51.90 16.81
CA ASP A 24 19.28 50.95 15.82
C ASP A 24 18.03 50.39 15.11
N ASP A 25 17.81 50.86 13.88
CA ASP A 25 16.74 50.47 12.95
C ASP A 25 17.01 49.07 12.38
N SER A 26 17.37 48.13 13.25
CA SER A 26 17.54 46.74 12.91
C SER A 26 16.16 46.09 12.90
N GLU A 27 15.58 45.88 11.71
CA GLU A 27 14.40 45.05 11.53
C GLU A 27 14.55 43.75 12.35
N PRO A 28 13.55 43.36 13.17
CA PRO A 28 13.63 42.12 13.90
C PRO A 28 13.85 40.98 12.91
N LYS A 29 15.01 40.31 13.00
CA LYS A 29 15.32 39.15 12.17
C LYS A 29 14.16 38.16 12.31
N LYS A 30 13.42 37.96 11.21
CA LYS A 30 12.38 36.95 11.12
C LYS A 30 12.99 35.63 11.59
N PRO A 31 12.43 34.96 12.61
CA PRO A 31 12.94 33.66 13.03
C PRO A 31 13.04 32.77 11.79
N GLU A 32 14.22 32.18 11.55
CA GLU A 32 14.34 31.12 10.55
C GLU A 32 13.29 30.08 10.91
N ALA A 33 12.38 29.81 9.98
CA ALA A 33 11.41 28.75 10.15
C ALA A 33 12.21 27.48 10.45
N SER A 34 11.92 26.84 11.58
CA SER A 34 12.46 25.52 11.90
C SER A 34 12.25 24.64 10.68
N ALA A 35 13.31 23.93 10.25
CA ALA A 35 13.16 22.90 9.23
C ALA A 35 11.99 22.01 9.64
N THR A 36 10.96 21.96 8.79
CA THR A 36 9.83 21.07 9.04
C THR A 36 10.39 19.66 8.88
N GLU A 37 10.41 18.87 9.95
CA GLU A 37 10.74 17.46 9.84
C GLU A 37 9.70 16.84 8.89
N GLU A 38 10.15 16.36 7.73
CA GLU A 38 9.30 15.61 6.83
C GLU A 38 8.85 14.36 7.58
N THR A 39 7.56 14.27 7.85
CA THR A 39 6.94 13.14 8.52
C THR A 39 6.17 12.34 7.49
N TYR A 40 6.66 11.14 7.18
CA TYR A 40 5.99 10.25 6.25
C TYR A 40 4.91 9.42 6.96
N PRO A 41 3.85 9.00 6.24
CA PRO A 41 2.82 8.15 6.81
C PRO A 41 3.39 6.87 7.39
N VAL A 42 2.97 6.55 8.61
CA VAL A 42 3.43 5.38 9.38
C VAL A 42 2.31 4.33 9.40
N TYR A 43 2.71 3.06 9.35
CA TYR A 43 1.83 1.92 9.49
C TYR A 43 0.87 2.04 10.69
N ALA A 44 -0.41 1.74 10.45
CA ALA A 44 -1.41 1.51 11.47
C ALA A 44 -2.11 0.17 11.23
N ALA A 45 -2.34 -0.60 12.31
CA ALA A 45 -2.93 -1.94 12.21
C ALA A 45 -4.39 -1.97 11.72
N THR A 46 -5.05 -0.82 11.64
CA THR A 46 -6.42 -0.67 11.13
C THR A 46 -6.48 -0.40 9.63
N MET A 47 -5.33 -0.20 8.97
CA MET A 47 -5.27 -0.01 7.52
C MET A 47 -5.60 -1.31 6.80
N ASP A 48 -6.20 -1.20 5.61
CA ASP A 48 -6.28 -2.35 4.71
C ASP A 48 -4.87 -2.82 4.32
N PRO A 49 -4.69 -4.11 3.96
CA PRO A 49 -3.36 -4.65 3.69
C PRO A 49 -2.56 -3.91 2.60
N ALA A 50 -3.23 -3.39 1.56
CA ALA A 50 -2.52 -2.71 0.47
C ALA A 50 -1.99 -1.35 0.93
N THR A 51 -2.83 -0.54 1.57
CA THR A 51 -2.43 0.74 2.17
C THR A 51 -1.38 0.55 3.25
N ALA A 52 -1.55 -0.47 4.10
CA ALA A 52 -0.57 -0.83 5.12
C ALA A 52 0.80 -1.14 4.50
N ALA A 53 0.83 -1.95 3.44
CA ALA A 53 2.06 -2.32 2.76
C ALA A 53 2.76 -1.12 2.12
N MET A 54 2.02 -0.15 1.55
CA MET A 54 2.58 1.05 0.93
C MET A 54 3.48 1.88 1.87
N THR A 55 3.24 1.83 3.19
CA THR A 55 4.10 2.51 4.19
C THR A 55 5.52 1.93 4.27
N PHE A 56 5.74 0.73 3.71
CA PHE A 56 7.01 0.03 3.70
C PHE A 56 7.68 -0.03 2.32
N VAL A 57 6.99 0.39 1.26
CA VAL A 57 7.50 0.29 -0.11
C VAL A 57 8.40 1.51 -0.41
N PRO A 58 9.68 1.31 -0.78
CA PRO A 58 10.56 2.39 -1.19
C PRO A 58 10.01 3.20 -2.37
N ALA A 59 10.27 4.51 -2.39
CA ALA A 59 9.77 5.42 -3.42
C ALA A 59 10.16 5.03 -4.88
N ASP A 60 11.28 4.33 -5.06
CA ASP A 60 11.83 3.89 -6.34
C ASP A 60 11.40 2.47 -6.76
N ALA A 61 10.62 1.78 -5.93
CA ALA A 61 9.92 0.58 -6.35
C ALA A 61 8.96 0.89 -7.51
N THR A 62 8.65 -0.11 -8.32
CA THR A 62 7.77 -0.01 -9.49
C THR A 62 6.50 -0.84 -9.35
N THR A 63 6.52 -1.90 -8.55
CA THR A 63 5.36 -2.77 -8.36
C THR A 63 5.18 -3.19 -6.90
N LEU A 64 3.93 -3.42 -6.50
CA LEU A 64 3.52 -3.95 -5.20
C LEU A 64 2.42 -4.99 -5.41
N ALA A 65 2.63 -6.21 -4.93
CA ALA A 65 1.69 -7.31 -4.96
C ALA A 65 1.30 -7.70 -3.53
N VAL A 66 0.03 -7.60 -3.19
CA VAL A 66 -0.51 -7.86 -1.84
C VAL A 66 -1.57 -8.94 -1.90
N THR A 67 -1.54 -9.90 -0.97
CA THR A 67 -2.58 -10.91 -0.81
C THR A 67 -2.95 -11.01 0.66
N ASP A 68 -4.24 -10.82 0.94
CA ASP A 68 -4.84 -11.02 2.25
C ASP A 68 -5.24 -12.49 2.40
N TYR A 69 -4.47 -13.24 3.17
CA TYR A 69 -4.67 -14.67 3.38
C TYR A 69 -5.82 -14.96 4.32
N ASP A 70 -6.26 -14.02 5.16
CA ASP A 70 -7.46 -14.19 5.97
C ASP A 70 -8.70 -14.08 5.09
N GLU A 71 -8.73 -13.14 4.13
CA GLU A 71 -9.77 -13.10 3.09
C GLU A 71 -9.75 -14.35 2.19
N VAL A 72 -8.57 -14.87 1.82
CA VAL A 72 -8.46 -16.14 1.08
C VAL A 72 -9.06 -17.30 1.87
N LYS A 73 -8.79 -17.39 3.18
CA LYS A 73 -9.38 -18.42 4.05
C LYS A 73 -10.89 -18.25 4.14
N SER A 74 -11.37 -17.02 4.30
CA SER A 74 -12.79 -16.71 4.46
C SER A 74 -13.60 -17.07 3.21
N LEU A 75 -13.04 -16.85 2.01
CA LEU A 75 -13.63 -17.28 0.73
C LEU A 75 -14.00 -18.78 0.72
N PHE A 76 -13.25 -19.58 1.48
CA PHE A 76 -13.36 -21.03 1.52
C PHE A 76 -14.02 -21.57 2.79
N GLY A 77 -14.35 -20.70 3.76
CA GLY A 77 -14.85 -21.09 5.09
C GLY A 77 -13.78 -21.79 5.94
N LEU A 78 -12.52 -21.38 5.78
CA LEU A 78 -11.34 -21.97 6.42
C LEU A 78 -10.63 -21.00 7.37
N ASP A 79 -11.37 -20.05 7.94
CA ASP A 79 -10.87 -18.93 8.76
C ASP A 79 -9.99 -19.40 9.94
N ASP A 80 -10.33 -20.56 10.53
CA ASP A 80 -9.62 -21.15 11.68
C ASP A 80 -8.41 -22.03 11.28
N VAL A 81 -8.10 -22.16 9.99
CA VAL A 81 -6.96 -22.98 9.55
C VAL A 81 -5.65 -22.25 9.85
N THR A 82 -4.77 -22.94 10.57
CA THR A 82 -3.46 -22.44 11.02
C THR A 82 -2.39 -23.51 10.80
N SER A 83 -1.13 -23.20 11.09
CA SER A 83 -0.05 -24.21 11.05
C SER A 83 -0.23 -25.37 12.03
N ARG A 84 -1.08 -25.18 13.05
CA ARG A 84 -1.40 -26.17 14.09
C ARG A 84 -2.61 -27.03 13.73
N SER A 85 -3.33 -26.69 12.67
CA SER A 85 -4.45 -27.49 12.15
C SER A 85 -3.94 -28.81 11.56
N LYS A 86 -4.84 -29.75 11.27
CA LYS A 86 -4.44 -31.05 10.71
C LYS A 86 -3.77 -30.85 9.35
N PRO A 87 -2.82 -31.71 8.96
CA PRO A 87 -2.20 -31.64 7.64
C PRO A 87 -3.20 -31.65 6.48
N THR A 88 -4.34 -32.35 6.64
CA THR A 88 -5.43 -32.37 5.65
C THR A 88 -6.07 -31.01 5.45
N ASP A 89 -6.31 -30.26 6.54
CA ASP A 89 -6.99 -28.96 6.49
C ASP A 89 -6.06 -27.92 5.86
N GLN A 90 -4.77 -27.98 6.20
CA GLN A 90 -3.74 -27.15 5.57
C GLN A 90 -3.59 -27.46 4.07
N SER A 91 -3.60 -28.75 3.71
CA SER A 91 -3.55 -29.17 2.32
C SER A 91 -4.79 -28.73 1.53
N ASP A 92 -5.97 -28.76 2.15
CA ASP A 92 -7.21 -28.28 1.54
C ASP A 92 -7.16 -26.77 1.28
N LEU A 93 -6.79 -25.97 2.29
CA LEU A 93 -6.59 -24.52 2.17
C LEU A 93 -5.71 -24.20 0.96
N TRP A 94 -4.53 -24.82 0.89
CA TRP A 94 -3.57 -24.51 -0.16
C TRP A 94 -3.99 -25.04 -1.54
N SER A 95 -4.61 -26.21 -1.60
CA SER A 95 -5.16 -26.74 -2.86
C SER A 95 -6.25 -25.82 -3.42
N ARG A 96 -7.16 -25.31 -2.57
CA ARG A 96 -8.23 -24.40 -2.99
C ARG A 96 -7.67 -23.03 -3.36
N ALA A 97 -6.78 -22.48 -2.55
CA ALA A 97 -6.10 -21.22 -2.86
C ALA A 97 -5.41 -21.25 -4.23
N ASP A 98 -4.73 -22.35 -4.56
CA ASP A 98 -4.01 -22.50 -5.84
C ASP A 98 -4.91 -22.69 -7.06
N LYS A 99 -6.16 -23.12 -6.86
CA LYS A 99 -7.11 -23.43 -7.94
C LYS A 99 -8.18 -22.37 -8.13
N GLU A 100 -8.52 -21.66 -7.07
CA GLU A 100 -9.75 -20.85 -7.01
C GLU A 100 -9.49 -19.40 -6.58
N ALA A 101 -8.38 -19.07 -5.92
CA ALA A 101 -8.11 -17.71 -5.46
C ALA A 101 -7.17 -16.93 -6.39
N ALA A 102 -7.48 -15.66 -6.64
CA ALA A 102 -6.57 -14.72 -7.28
C ALA A 102 -5.51 -14.27 -6.27
N GLN A 103 -4.36 -14.96 -6.21
CA GLN A 103 -3.23 -14.59 -5.36
C GLN A 103 -2.16 -13.90 -6.21
N VAL A 104 -1.70 -12.71 -5.79
CA VAL A 104 -0.68 -11.97 -6.56
C VAL A 104 0.69 -11.93 -5.88
N SER A 105 0.78 -12.13 -4.56
CA SER A 105 2.08 -12.17 -3.85
C SER A 105 2.76 -13.55 -3.93
N GLY A 106 1.98 -14.61 -4.12
CA GLY A 106 2.48 -15.96 -4.43
C GLY A 106 2.88 -16.82 -3.22
N GLY A 107 2.76 -16.32 -1.99
CA GLY A 107 2.92 -17.12 -0.76
C GLY A 107 4.38 -17.48 -0.48
N LEU A 108 5.17 -16.47 -0.15
CA LEU A 108 6.63 -16.53 0.03
C LEU A 108 7.10 -17.65 0.96
N LEU A 109 6.34 -17.95 2.02
CA LEU A 109 6.72 -18.94 3.03
C LEU A 109 6.34 -20.38 2.65
N ARG A 110 5.52 -20.59 1.60
CA ARG A 110 5.00 -21.92 1.26
C ARG A 110 6.09 -22.93 0.93
N GLY A 111 7.16 -22.50 0.26
CA GLY A 111 8.30 -23.36 -0.08
C GLY A 111 9.14 -23.83 1.11
N VAL A 112 8.98 -23.20 2.28
CA VAL A 112 9.67 -23.58 3.53
C VAL A 112 8.71 -23.93 4.67
N ASP A 113 7.41 -24.04 4.38
CA ASP A 113 6.36 -24.20 5.38
C ASP A 113 6.59 -25.42 6.27
N GLN A 114 6.90 -26.58 5.70
CA GLN A 114 7.15 -27.81 6.46
C GLN A 114 8.24 -27.61 7.51
N ARG A 115 9.36 -26.98 7.12
CA ARG A 115 10.46 -26.69 8.05
C ARG A 115 10.07 -25.68 9.13
N LEU A 116 9.32 -24.64 8.76
CA LEU A 116 8.81 -23.67 9.73
C LEU A 116 7.94 -24.36 10.79
N ARG A 117 7.07 -25.28 10.37
CA ARG A 117 6.19 -26.02 11.28
C ARG A 117 6.94 -26.97 12.19
N ASP A 118 7.85 -27.76 11.62
CA ASP A 118 8.58 -28.80 12.35
C ASP A 118 9.58 -28.21 13.36
N ASP A 119 10.32 -27.17 12.96
CA ASP A 119 11.43 -26.64 13.76
C ASP A 119 11.02 -25.42 14.61
N TYR A 120 9.96 -24.70 14.23
CA TYR A 120 9.62 -23.41 14.83
C TYR A 120 8.15 -23.26 15.26
N ALA A 121 7.30 -24.27 15.03
CA ALA A 121 5.90 -24.32 15.46
C ALA A 121 4.99 -23.19 14.89
N TRP A 122 5.31 -22.69 13.69
CA TRP A 122 4.46 -21.79 12.90
C TRP A 122 4.67 -22.04 11.41
N GLY A 123 3.85 -21.49 10.52
CA GLY A 123 3.98 -21.73 9.09
C GLY A 123 3.26 -20.71 8.21
N ALA A 124 3.18 -21.01 6.92
CA ALA A 124 2.49 -20.18 5.93
C ALA A 124 1.01 -19.95 6.29
N ALA A 125 0.35 -20.91 6.95
CA ALA A 125 -1.05 -20.78 7.35
C ALA A 125 -1.26 -19.80 8.52
N ASP A 126 -0.19 -19.35 9.19
CA ASP A 126 -0.27 -18.28 10.20
C ASP A 126 -0.03 -16.88 9.63
N VAL A 127 0.20 -16.76 8.32
CA VAL A 127 0.24 -15.47 7.63
C VAL A 127 -1.18 -14.92 7.54
N ILE A 128 -1.34 -13.65 7.91
CA ILE A 128 -2.58 -12.86 7.79
C ILE A 128 -2.59 -12.21 6.41
N TRP A 129 -1.53 -11.50 6.05
CA TRP A 129 -1.36 -10.96 4.71
C TRP A 129 0.12 -10.89 4.34
N GLU A 130 0.38 -10.91 3.04
CA GLU A 130 1.72 -10.84 2.46
C GLU A 130 1.76 -9.79 1.35
N ALA A 131 2.79 -8.95 1.39
CA ALA A 131 3.12 -7.99 0.37
C ALA A 131 4.53 -8.23 -0.18
N ARG A 132 4.69 -8.10 -1.50
CA ARG A 132 5.98 -8.14 -2.21
C ARG A 132 6.09 -6.95 -3.13
N PHE A 133 7.26 -6.35 -3.21
CA PHE A 133 7.50 -5.24 -4.12
C PHE A 133 8.83 -5.42 -4.85
N THR A 134 8.88 -4.87 -6.06
CA THR A 134 10.04 -4.89 -6.94
C THR A 134 10.31 -3.50 -7.54
N GLY A 135 11.43 -3.32 -8.23
CA GLY A 135 11.94 -1.99 -8.62
C GLY A 135 12.99 -1.48 -7.63
N GLY A 136 13.63 -0.35 -7.92
CA GLY A 136 14.60 0.27 -6.98
C GLY A 136 15.87 -0.54 -6.67
N GLY A 137 16.19 -1.53 -7.50
CA GLY A 137 17.42 -2.33 -7.37
C GLY A 137 17.38 -3.52 -6.39
N LYS A 138 16.36 -3.66 -5.52
CA LYS A 138 16.18 -4.84 -4.66
C LYS A 138 14.71 -5.18 -4.44
N GLU A 139 14.35 -6.44 -4.62
CA GLU A 139 13.05 -6.95 -4.20
C GLU A 139 12.93 -6.96 -2.67
N GLY A 140 11.74 -6.64 -2.17
CA GLY A 140 11.43 -6.66 -0.75
C GLY A 140 10.05 -7.23 -0.46
N PHE A 141 9.77 -7.40 0.83
CA PHE A 141 8.50 -7.94 1.29
C PHE A 141 8.12 -7.45 2.69
N VAL A 142 6.82 -7.54 2.96
CA VAL A 142 6.22 -7.38 4.28
C VAL A 142 5.26 -8.54 4.50
N ILE A 143 5.39 -9.23 5.63
CA ILE A 143 4.47 -10.32 6.00
C ILE A 143 3.90 -9.98 7.38
N LYS A 144 2.57 -9.86 7.47
CA LYS A 144 1.88 -9.86 8.75
C LYS A 144 1.59 -11.29 9.17
N VAL A 145 2.03 -11.66 10.37
CA VAL A 145 1.74 -12.96 10.97
C VAL A 145 0.77 -12.79 12.14
N ALA A 146 0.05 -13.85 12.47
CA ALA A 146 -0.81 -13.89 13.65
C ALA A 146 -0.02 -13.58 14.94
N ASP A 147 -0.65 -12.91 15.90
CA ASP A 147 0.04 -12.40 17.10
C ASP A 147 0.73 -13.48 17.95
N ARG A 148 0.26 -14.72 17.85
CA ARG A 148 0.86 -15.89 18.51
C ARG A 148 2.22 -16.29 17.94
N VAL A 149 2.57 -15.87 16.73
CA VAL A 149 3.75 -16.30 15.99
C VAL A 149 5.01 -15.63 16.54
N LYS A 150 6.08 -16.42 16.69
CA LYS A 150 7.39 -15.97 17.19
C LYS A 150 8.49 -16.30 16.17
N PRO A 151 8.66 -15.50 15.11
CA PRO A 151 9.49 -15.87 13.96
C PRO A 151 10.99 -15.67 14.19
N GLY A 152 11.41 -15.06 15.31
CA GLY A 152 12.78 -14.63 15.55
C GLY A 152 13.84 -15.73 15.41
N GLN A 153 13.54 -16.96 15.85
CA GLN A 153 14.49 -18.09 15.70
C GLN A 153 14.62 -18.54 14.25
N ALA A 154 13.52 -18.59 13.49
CA ALA A 154 13.53 -18.94 12.06
C ALA A 154 14.28 -17.88 11.23
N ILE A 155 14.07 -16.60 11.55
CA ILE A 155 14.79 -15.48 10.93
C ILE A 155 16.30 -15.57 11.23
N LYS A 156 16.67 -15.78 12.50
CA LYS A 156 18.08 -15.93 12.92
C LYS A 156 18.76 -17.11 12.22
N ALA A 157 18.03 -18.21 12.04
CA ALA A 157 18.51 -19.39 11.32
C ALA A 157 18.53 -19.21 9.79
N GLY A 158 17.98 -18.10 9.27
CA GLY A 158 17.97 -17.78 7.85
C GLY A 158 17.13 -18.76 7.01
N VAL A 159 15.97 -19.17 7.52
CA VAL A 159 15.09 -20.12 6.81
C VAL A 159 14.54 -19.49 5.54
N GLY A 160 15.06 -19.94 4.39
CA GLY A 160 14.62 -19.51 3.05
C GLY A 160 14.55 -17.98 2.90
N PRO A 161 13.38 -17.41 2.53
CA PRO A 161 13.22 -15.98 2.28
C PRO A 161 13.46 -15.11 3.52
N LEU A 162 13.33 -15.67 4.73
CA LEU A 162 13.50 -14.97 6.01
C LEU A 162 14.95 -14.56 6.29
N LYS A 163 15.93 -15.08 5.54
CA LYS A 163 17.33 -14.69 5.69
C LYS A 163 17.50 -13.18 5.50
N GLY A 164 17.96 -12.50 6.54
CA GLY A 164 18.18 -11.05 6.57
C GLY A 164 16.89 -10.22 6.75
N ALA A 165 15.75 -10.85 7.02
CA ALA A 165 14.53 -10.15 7.40
C ALA A 165 14.61 -9.64 8.85
N LYS A 166 13.75 -8.69 9.19
CA LYS A 166 13.55 -8.15 10.54
C LYS A 166 12.14 -8.50 11.00
N PHE A 167 11.95 -8.65 12.31
CA PHE A 167 10.63 -8.82 12.92
C PHE A 167 10.37 -7.68 13.90
N ASP A 168 9.25 -7.00 13.74
CA ASP A 168 8.75 -6.04 14.72
C ASP A 168 7.70 -6.72 15.61
N PRO A 169 7.99 -6.95 16.90
CA PRO A 169 7.07 -7.60 17.82
C PRO A 169 5.85 -6.74 18.20
N LYS A 170 5.86 -5.42 17.95
CA LYS A 170 4.70 -4.56 18.23
C LYS A 170 3.63 -4.69 17.16
N THR A 171 4.06 -4.74 15.90
CA THR A 171 3.17 -4.80 14.74
C THR A 171 2.98 -6.22 14.21
N HIS A 172 3.77 -7.19 14.69
CA HIS A 172 3.85 -8.57 14.19
C HIS A 172 4.15 -8.64 12.68
N LEU A 173 4.99 -7.72 12.19
CA LEU A 173 5.42 -7.66 10.80
C LEU A 173 6.82 -8.22 10.65
N ILE A 174 7.01 -9.02 9.60
CA ILE A 174 8.31 -9.45 9.12
C ILE A 174 8.62 -8.65 7.87
N THR A 175 9.71 -7.88 7.86
CA THR A 175 10.07 -6.98 6.77
C THR A 175 11.45 -7.29 6.19
N LYS A 176 11.63 -7.04 4.90
CA LYS A 176 12.93 -7.12 4.23
C LYS A 176 13.01 -6.09 3.10
N ASN A 177 14.13 -5.38 3.03
CA ASN A 177 14.41 -4.34 2.04
C ASN A 177 13.32 -3.25 1.95
N THR A 178 12.68 -2.92 3.08
CA THR A 178 11.61 -1.91 3.15
C THR A 178 12.17 -0.51 3.37
N ALA A 179 11.37 0.50 3.03
CA ALA A 179 11.59 1.87 3.47
C ALA A 179 11.68 1.94 5.00
N THR A 180 12.48 2.87 5.50
CA THR A 180 12.51 3.23 6.92
C THR A 180 11.43 4.29 7.21
N PRO A 181 10.98 4.44 8.47
CA PRO A 181 9.91 5.40 8.80
C PRO A 181 10.22 6.87 8.48
N ASP A 182 11.50 7.21 8.37
CA ASP A 182 12.05 8.53 8.05
C ASP A 182 12.36 8.71 6.56
N ALA A 183 11.99 7.75 5.70
CA ALA A 183 12.22 7.80 4.26
C ALA A 183 10.90 7.88 3.48
N GLU A 184 10.95 8.57 2.34
CA GLU A 184 9.86 8.63 1.38
C GLU A 184 9.43 7.21 0.98
N ASN A 185 8.11 6.99 1.00
CA ASN A 185 7.50 5.71 0.70
C ASN A 185 6.24 5.90 -0.14
N TRP A 186 5.71 4.81 -0.70
CA TRP A 186 4.53 4.87 -1.56
C TRP A 186 3.30 5.45 -0.87
N ALA A 187 3.14 5.30 0.45
CA ALA A 187 2.02 5.87 1.19
C ALA A 187 2.10 7.40 1.34
N SER A 188 3.20 8.05 0.95
CA SER A 188 3.33 9.50 0.87
C SER A 188 3.04 10.09 -0.52
N GLN A 189 2.81 9.25 -1.53
CA GLN A 189 2.60 9.67 -2.92
C GLN A 189 1.12 9.63 -3.29
N GLU A 190 0.52 10.80 -3.52
CA GLU A 190 -0.93 10.95 -3.76
C GLU A 190 -1.45 10.06 -4.91
N SER A 191 -0.70 9.96 -6.01
CA SER A 191 -1.08 9.15 -7.16
C SER A 191 -1.13 7.65 -6.89
N LEU A 192 -0.32 7.14 -5.95
CA LEU A 192 -0.36 5.74 -5.53
C LEU A 192 -1.50 5.48 -4.53
N ILE A 193 -1.74 6.41 -3.61
CA ILE A 193 -2.86 6.33 -2.67
C ILE A 193 -4.20 6.31 -3.43
N ALA A 194 -4.33 7.14 -4.46
CA ALA A 194 -5.55 7.25 -5.28
C ALA A 194 -5.94 5.93 -5.96
N VAL A 195 -5.00 4.99 -6.14
CA VAL A 195 -5.25 3.69 -6.78
C VAL A 195 -5.24 2.51 -5.80
N ALA A 196 -5.04 2.71 -4.50
CA ALA A 196 -5.10 1.64 -3.50
C ALA A 196 -6.29 1.86 -2.56
N GLY A 197 -7.49 1.40 -2.96
CA GLY A 197 -8.71 1.92 -2.38
C GLY A 197 -9.88 0.95 -2.30
N GLY A 198 -9.69 -0.27 -1.79
CA GLY A 198 -10.81 -1.17 -1.55
C GLY A 198 -10.45 -2.43 -0.78
N PRO A 199 -11.39 -3.01 -0.01
CA PRO A 199 -11.22 -4.35 0.53
C PRO A 199 -11.11 -5.34 -0.64
N ALA A 200 -10.02 -6.08 -0.68
CA ALA A 200 -9.71 -7.04 -1.72
C ALA A 200 -8.97 -8.23 -1.12
N THR A 201 -9.25 -9.42 -1.64
CA THR A 201 -8.47 -10.63 -1.33
C THR A 201 -7.02 -10.46 -1.81
N SER A 202 -6.82 -9.73 -2.90
CA SER A 202 -5.48 -9.39 -3.38
C SER A 202 -5.47 -8.13 -4.23
N THR A 203 -4.35 -7.42 -4.23
CA THR A 203 -4.17 -6.15 -4.94
C THR A 203 -2.80 -6.11 -5.59
N TYR A 204 -2.75 -5.83 -6.89
CA TYR A 204 -1.51 -5.56 -7.61
C TYR A 204 -1.47 -4.09 -8.02
N VAL A 205 -0.45 -3.36 -7.57
CA VAL A 205 -0.26 -1.92 -7.84
C VAL A 205 1.01 -1.74 -8.65
N VAL A 206 0.94 -0.85 -9.64
CA VAL A 206 2.06 -0.48 -10.50
C VAL A 206 2.22 1.02 -10.49
N LYS A 207 3.46 1.48 -10.29
CA LYS A 207 3.87 2.87 -10.48
C LYS A 207 4.20 3.07 -11.95
N GLY A 208 3.43 3.92 -12.62
CA GLY A 208 3.46 4.15 -14.06
C GLY A 208 2.31 3.47 -14.80
N CYS A 209 2.40 3.51 -16.14
CA CYS A 209 1.47 2.89 -17.07
C CYS A 209 2.03 1.59 -17.64
N ALA A 210 1.17 0.74 -18.20
CA ALA A 210 1.60 -0.46 -18.90
C ALA A 210 2.21 -0.10 -20.27
N GLU A 211 3.36 -0.69 -20.60
CA GLU A 211 3.94 -0.54 -21.94
C GLU A 211 3.13 -1.27 -23.01
N GLY A 212 3.34 -0.92 -24.29
CA GLY A 212 2.65 -1.58 -25.42
C GLY A 212 1.27 -1.01 -25.75
N GLY A 213 1.10 0.30 -25.60
CA GLY A 213 -0.09 1.03 -26.05
C GLY A 213 -0.33 0.97 -27.56
N PRO A 214 -1.49 1.46 -28.03
CA PRO A 214 -1.81 1.51 -29.45
C PRO A 214 -0.75 2.28 -30.26
N GLU A 215 -0.44 1.82 -31.48
CA GLU A 215 0.59 2.45 -32.34
C GLU A 215 0.22 3.88 -32.76
N GLU A 216 -1.09 4.16 -32.87
CA GLU A 216 -1.59 5.50 -33.13
C GLU A 216 -1.82 6.22 -31.80
N LYS A 217 -1.31 7.45 -31.67
CA LYS A 217 -1.60 8.30 -30.51
C LYS A 217 -3.10 8.40 -30.29
N THR A 218 -3.50 7.99 -29.10
CA THR A 218 -4.88 8.06 -28.67
C THR A 218 -5.14 9.36 -27.91
N ARG A 219 -6.34 9.55 -27.41
CA ARG A 219 -6.63 10.61 -26.41
C ARG A 219 -6.69 10.00 -25.02
N LEU A 220 -5.80 9.03 -24.74
CA LEU A 220 -5.77 8.40 -23.44
C LEU A 220 -5.25 9.41 -22.42
N ALA A 221 -5.97 9.53 -21.31
CA ALA A 221 -5.47 10.30 -20.18
C ALA A 221 -4.22 9.60 -19.63
N PRO A 222 -3.18 10.36 -19.23
CA PRO A 222 -1.99 9.80 -18.62
C PRO A 222 -2.33 8.90 -17.42
N VAL A 223 -1.50 7.88 -17.19
CA VAL A 223 -1.61 6.96 -16.04
C VAL A 223 -0.30 7.05 -15.27
N GLU A 224 -0.35 7.68 -14.11
CA GLU A 224 0.80 7.79 -13.20
C GLU A 224 0.98 6.53 -12.34
N ALA A 225 -0.12 5.85 -12.05
CA ALA A 225 -0.16 4.56 -11.37
C ALA A 225 -1.48 3.87 -11.68
N TYR A 226 -1.51 2.55 -11.50
CA TYR A 226 -2.74 1.79 -11.55
C TYR A 226 -2.74 0.64 -10.54
N SER A 227 -3.91 0.10 -10.24
CA SER A 227 -4.03 -1.15 -9.53
C SER A 227 -5.08 -2.09 -10.13
N VAL A 228 -4.91 -3.38 -9.87
CA VAL A 228 -5.94 -4.41 -10.08
C VAL A 228 -6.20 -5.09 -8.73
N GLU A 229 -7.42 -4.90 -8.23
CA GLU A 229 -7.94 -5.48 -6.99
C GLU A 229 -8.83 -6.68 -7.32
N PHE A 230 -8.66 -7.81 -6.62
CA PHE A 230 -9.50 -9.01 -6.77
C PHE A 230 -10.28 -9.31 -5.49
N GLY A 231 -11.55 -9.67 -5.62
CA GLY A 231 -12.39 -10.10 -4.50
C GLY A 231 -13.76 -10.59 -4.92
N GLY A 232 -14.28 -11.64 -4.27
CA GLY A 232 -15.65 -12.13 -4.48
C GLY A 232 -16.01 -12.52 -5.93
N GLY A 233 -15.03 -13.00 -6.71
CA GLY A 233 -15.23 -13.31 -8.14
C GLY A 233 -15.27 -12.08 -9.07
N LEU A 234 -14.91 -10.91 -8.55
CA LEU A 234 -14.78 -9.65 -9.28
C LEU A 234 -13.32 -9.19 -9.32
N ALA A 235 -13.03 -8.33 -10.29
CA ALA A 235 -11.82 -7.53 -10.31
C ALA A 235 -12.15 -6.06 -10.55
N THR A 236 -11.39 -5.17 -9.91
CA THR A 236 -11.50 -3.71 -10.09
C THR A 236 -10.16 -3.17 -10.53
N LEU A 237 -10.09 -2.59 -11.73
CA LEU A 237 -8.98 -1.77 -12.16
C LEU A 237 -9.18 -0.34 -11.67
N ARG A 238 -8.14 0.30 -11.13
CA ARG A 238 -8.14 1.72 -10.75
C ARG A 238 -7.06 2.48 -11.51
N LEU A 239 -7.40 3.65 -12.05
CA LEU A 239 -6.51 4.48 -12.86
C LEU A 239 -6.41 5.94 -12.36
N GLY A 240 -6.91 6.22 -11.16
CA GLY A 240 -7.10 7.59 -10.63
C GLY A 240 -8.41 8.21 -11.06
N GLU A 241 -8.97 9.13 -10.27
CA GLU A 241 -10.30 9.71 -10.44
C GLU A 241 -10.48 10.55 -11.73
N ASP A 242 -11.71 10.93 -12.04
CA ASP A 242 -12.08 11.85 -13.13
C ASP A 242 -11.53 11.48 -14.53
N ARG A 243 -11.87 10.28 -15.00
CA ARG A 243 -11.36 9.68 -16.24
C ARG A 243 -12.40 9.61 -17.34
N ASP A 244 -12.25 10.36 -18.42
CA ASP A 244 -13.13 10.31 -19.59
C ASP A 244 -12.78 9.21 -20.61
N ASP A 245 -11.61 8.58 -20.45
CA ASP A 245 -11.02 7.61 -21.38
C ASP A 245 -11.31 6.13 -21.07
N LEU A 246 -12.01 5.83 -19.95
CA LEU A 246 -12.21 4.46 -19.48
C LEU A 246 -12.98 3.56 -20.47
N PHE A 247 -13.96 4.12 -21.20
CA PHE A 247 -14.68 3.37 -22.22
C PHE A 247 -13.80 2.99 -23.41
N TYR A 248 -12.77 3.77 -23.71
CA TYR A 248 -11.78 3.43 -24.73
C TYR A 248 -10.83 2.34 -24.21
N ARG A 249 -10.36 2.47 -22.97
CA ARG A 249 -9.52 1.46 -22.30
C ARG A 249 -10.21 0.11 -22.18
N LEU A 250 -11.52 0.08 -21.92
CA LEU A 250 -12.33 -1.14 -22.01
C LEU A 250 -12.21 -1.83 -23.38
N LYS A 251 -12.33 -1.05 -24.47
CA LYS A 251 -12.21 -1.58 -25.84
C LYS A 251 -10.82 -2.12 -26.14
N LEU A 252 -9.76 -1.51 -25.60
CA LEU A 252 -8.40 -2.03 -25.75
C LEU A 252 -8.27 -3.42 -25.10
N GLY A 253 -8.82 -3.60 -23.90
CA GLY A 253 -8.83 -4.92 -23.27
C GLY A 253 -9.68 -5.96 -24.00
N ASP A 254 -10.78 -5.56 -24.65
CA ASP A 254 -11.59 -6.45 -25.50
C ASP A 254 -10.84 -6.97 -26.73
N GLN A 255 -9.79 -6.26 -27.17
CA GLN A 255 -8.90 -6.69 -28.26
C GLN A 255 -7.81 -7.65 -27.75
N ALA A 256 -7.45 -7.57 -26.47
CA ALA A 256 -6.48 -8.46 -25.86
C ALA A 256 -7.12 -9.83 -25.51
N ALA A 257 -6.96 -10.80 -26.42
CA ALA A 257 -7.62 -12.10 -26.33
C ALA A 257 -7.37 -12.86 -25.01
N ALA A 258 -6.21 -12.68 -24.38
CA ALA A 258 -5.91 -13.27 -23.07
C ALA A 258 -6.77 -12.66 -21.96
N TYR A 259 -6.88 -11.33 -21.92
CA TYR A 259 -7.66 -10.60 -20.92
C TYR A 259 -9.16 -10.84 -21.09
N LYS A 260 -9.67 -10.83 -22.33
CA LYS A 260 -11.08 -11.11 -22.62
C LYS A 260 -11.58 -12.48 -22.14
N LYS A 261 -10.69 -13.48 -22.04
CA LYS A 261 -11.05 -14.82 -21.55
C LYS A 261 -11.34 -14.83 -20.05
N VAL A 262 -10.65 -13.97 -19.28
CA VAL A 262 -10.65 -14.00 -17.81
C VAL A 262 -11.41 -12.83 -17.19
N PHE A 263 -11.45 -11.68 -17.86
CA PHE A 263 -12.21 -10.48 -17.47
C PHE A 263 -13.41 -10.30 -18.40
N THR A 264 -14.61 -10.31 -17.83
CA THR A 264 -15.87 -10.25 -18.59
C THR A 264 -16.79 -9.18 -18.02
N ASN A 265 -17.74 -8.71 -18.83
CA ASN A 265 -18.77 -7.75 -18.43
C ASN A 265 -18.16 -6.48 -17.80
N GLY A 266 -17.16 -5.90 -18.47
CA GLY A 266 -16.49 -4.68 -18.02
C GLY A 266 -17.45 -3.50 -17.88
N VAL A 267 -17.40 -2.81 -16.74
CA VAL A 267 -18.19 -1.60 -16.46
C VAL A 267 -17.25 -0.49 -16.03
N ALA A 268 -17.21 0.59 -16.80
CA ALA A 268 -16.44 1.78 -16.48
C ALA A 268 -17.25 2.73 -15.59
N ASP A 269 -16.59 3.27 -14.57
CA ASP A 269 -17.06 4.36 -13.72
C ASP A 269 -16.07 5.53 -13.85
N PRO A 270 -16.29 6.44 -14.82
CA PRO A 270 -15.45 7.62 -15.06
C PRO A 270 -15.21 8.48 -13.82
N SER A 271 -16.21 8.63 -12.95
CA SER A 271 -16.13 9.53 -11.80
C SER A 271 -15.08 9.11 -10.78
N THR A 272 -14.89 7.80 -10.62
CA THR A 272 -13.94 7.24 -9.66
C THR A 272 -12.73 6.60 -10.33
N GLY A 273 -12.64 6.66 -11.67
CA GLY A 273 -11.50 6.09 -12.38
C GLY A 273 -11.44 4.57 -12.42
N ARG A 274 -12.58 3.90 -12.23
CA ARG A 274 -12.63 2.44 -12.02
C ARG A 274 -13.18 1.70 -13.22
N ILE A 275 -12.67 0.49 -13.44
CA ILE A 275 -13.29 -0.48 -14.34
C ILE A 275 -13.50 -1.78 -13.58
N GLY A 276 -14.77 -2.17 -13.40
CA GLY A 276 -15.15 -3.41 -12.74
C GLY A 276 -15.35 -4.55 -13.74
N PHE A 277 -14.93 -5.76 -13.38
CA PHE A 277 -15.05 -6.96 -14.20
C PHE A 277 -15.57 -8.15 -13.39
N ARG A 278 -16.28 -9.06 -14.04
CA ARG A 278 -16.42 -10.44 -13.56
C ARG A 278 -15.20 -11.25 -13.94
N VAL A 279 -14.73 -12.07 -13.00
CA VAL A 279 -13.55 -12.92 -13.17
C VAL A 279 -13.98 -14.37 -13.33
N THR A 280 -13.69 -14.97 -14.48
CA THR A 280 -14.07 -16.36 -14.80
C THR A 280 -13.05 -17.39 -14.29
N ASN A 281 -11.78 -16.99 -14.21
CA ASN A 281 -10.69 -17.81 -13.69
C ASN A 281 -9.74 -16.93 -12.86
N PRO A 282 -9.92 -16.87 -11.52
CA PRO A 282 -9.15 -15.98 -10.64
C PRO A 282 -7.64 -16.22 -10.69
N VAL A 283 -7.19 -17.46 -10.73
CA VAL A 283 -5.76 -17.83 -10.76
C VAL A 283 -5.11 -17.33 -12.05
N THR A 284 -5.76 -17.58 -13.19
CA THR A 284 -5.25 -17.13 -14.50
C THR A 284 -5.27 -15.61 -14.59
N ALA A 285 -6.31 -14.95 -14.07
CA ALA A 285 -6.40 -13.50 -14.04
C ALA A 285 -5.27 -12.86 -13.22
N ALA A 286 -5.00 -13.38 -12.01
CA ALA A 286 -3.90 -12.91 -11.16
C ALA A 286 -2.52 -13.12 -11.82
N THR A 287 -2.32 -14.27 -12.45
CA THR A 287 -1.10 -14.55 -13.22
C THR A 287 -0.94 -13.56 -14.37
N LEU A 288 -2.01 -13.33 -15.13
CA LEU A 288 -1.99 -12.45 -16.29
C LEU A 288 -1.63 -11.01 -15.91
N VAL A 289 -2.25 -10.45 -14.86
CA VAL A 289 -1.97 -9.06 -14.46
C VAL A 289 -0.58 -8.84 -13.85
N THR A 290 0.06 -9.90 -13.34
CA THR A 290 1.40 -9.82 -12.74
C THR A 290 2.52 -10.14 -13.73
N SER A 291 2.21 -10.79 -14.85
CA SER A 291 3.22 -11.24 -15.84
C SER A 291 3.14 -10.56 -17.19
N GLU A 292 2.02 -9.94 -17.52
CA GLU A 292 1.80 -9.30 -18.83
C GLU A 292 1.38 -7.82 -18.66
N PRO A 293 1.65 -6.97 -19.67
CA PRO A 293 1.15 -5.60 -19.69
C PRO A 293 -0.38 -5.55 -19.63
N VAL A 294 -0.93 -4.76 -18.70
CA VAL A 294 -2.38 -4.62 -18.52
C VAL A 294 -2.94 -3.68 -19.59
N PRO A 295 -3.71 -4.17 -20.58
CA PRO A 295 -4.12 -3.41 -21.77
C PRO A 295 -5.03 -2.22 -21.43
N PHE A 296 -5.70 -2.29 -20.29
CA PHE A 296 -6.55 -1.22 -19.79
C PHE A 296 -5.75 -0.04 -19.22
N ALA A 297 -4.49 -0.25 -18.84
CA ALA A 297 -3.64 0.72 -18.14
C ALA A 297 -2.48 1.20 -19.03
N VAL A 298 -2.57 1.01 -20.34
CA VAL A 298 -1.48 1.37 -21.26
C VAL A 298 -1.20 2.87 -21.28
N CYS A 299 0.06 3.19 -21.58
CA CYS A 299 0.51 4.53 -21.92
C CYS A 299 -0.12 4.99 -23.26
N ASP A 300 -0.20 6.31 -23.47
CA ASP A 300 -0.57 6.92 -24.76
C ASP A 300 0.62 7.04 -25.72
#